data_AF-A0A7K4BI42-F1
#
_entry.id   AF-A0A7K4BI42-F1
#
_cell.length_a   1.000
_cell.length_b   1.000
_cell.length_c   1.000
_cell.angle_alpha   90.00
_cell.angle_beta   90.00
_cell.angle_gamma   90.00
#
_symmetry.space_group_name_H-M   'P 1'
#
loop_
_entity.id
_entity.type
_entity.pdbx_description
1 polymer ?
#
loop_
_entity_poly.entity_id
_entity_poly.type
_entity_poly.pdbx_seq_one_letter_code
_entity_poly.pdbx_strand_id
1 'polypeptide(L)'
;VDEYPGVEVSHDLDRTLTGADAVVIFTGHHHYLALDPARVKGLLGGERPVVVDGRNIVDPDAFIGAGFVYKGIGRGDKNSHLLR
;
A
#
# COMPACT_ATOMS: atom_id res chain seq x y z
N VAL A 1 17.41 -9.94 -6.02
CA VAL A 1 16.88 -11.32 -5.92
C VAL A 1 15.88 -11.43 -7.03
N ASP A 2 16.11 -12.35 -7.95
CA ASP A 2 15.24 -12.48 -9.12
C ASP A 2 14.16 -13.54 -8.90
N GLU A 3 14.38 -14.49 -8.00
CA GLU A 3 13.44 -15.56 -7.68
C GLU A 3 13.50 -15.93 -6.19
N TYR A 4 12.35 -16.33 -5.62
CA TYR A 4 12.25 -16.91 -4.29
C TYR A 4 11.24 -18.08 -4.31
N PRO A 5 11.53 -19.25 -3.72
CA PRO A 5 10.65 -20.42 -3.84
C PRO A 5 9.22 -20.15 -3.38
N GLY A 6 8.25 -20.38 -4.28
CA GLY A 6 6.82 -20.23 -4.00
C GLY A 6 6.32 -18.78 -3.92
N VAL A 7 7.13 -17.79 -4.32
CA VAL A 7 6.76 -16.36 -4.29
C VAL A 7 7.11 -15.72 -5.63
N GLU A 8 6.16 -15.04 -6.26
CA GLU A 8 6.45 -14.20 -7.42
C GLU A 8 7.25 -12.97 -6.94
N VAL A 9 8.42 -12.77 -7.54
CA VAL A 9 9.26 -11.60 -7.31
C VAL A 9 9.24 -10.74 -8.57
N SER A 10 8.90 -9.47 -8.42
CA SER A 10 8.87 -8.50 -9.51
C SER A 10 9.76 -7.31 -9.18
N HIS A 11 10.51 -6.83 -10.18
CA HIS A 11 11.23 -5.55 -10.13
C HIS A 11 10.40 -4.39 -10.72
N ASP A 12 9.20 -4.69 -11.21
CA ASP A 12 8.21 -3.73 -11.68
C ASP A 12 7.16 -3.52 -10.58
N LEU A 13 7.16 -2.31 -10.02
CA LEU A 13 6.24 -1.91 -8.96
C LEU A 13 4.79 -1.87 -9.45
N ASP A 14 4.55 -1.40 -10.67
CA ASP A 14 3.18 -1.26 -11.19
C ASP A 14 2.56 -2.62 -11.45
N ARG A 15 3.35 -3.56 -12.00
CA ARG A 15 2.95 -4.96 -12.11
C ARG A 15 2.61 -5.57 -10.75
N THR A 16 3.41 -5.25 -9.72
CA THR A 16 3.20 -5.77 -8.36
C THR A 16 1.90 -5.25 -7.74
N LEU A 17 1.52 -4.01 -8.07
CA LEU A 17 0.33 -3.35 -7.54
C LEU A 17 -0.96 -3.71 -8.31
N THR A 18 -0.84 -4.08 -9.58
CA THR A 18 -1.99 -4.24 -10.48
C THR A 18 -2.93 -5.34 -10.00
N GLY A 19 -4.19 -4.97 -9.75
CA GLY A 19 -5.24 -5.89 -9.32
C GLY A 19 -5.11 -6.43 -7.90
N ALA A 20 -4.17 -5.92 -7.09
CA ALA A 20 -4.03 -6.32 -5.70
C ALA A 20 -5.17 -5.73 -4.83
N ASP A 21 -5.66 -6.50 -3.87
CA ASP A 21 -6.62 -5.99 -2.87
C ASP A 21 -5.94 -5.16 -1.77
N ALA A 22 -4.67 -5.49 -1.47
CA ALA A 22 -3.90 -4.91 -0.38
C ALA A 22 -2.41 -4.80 -0.73
N VAL A 23 -1.76 -3.78 -0.17
CA VAL A 23 -0.33 -3.55 -0.28
C VAL A 23 0.29 -3.54 1.12
N VAL A 24 1.39 -4.28 1.30
CA VAL A 24 2.09 -4.36 2.58
C VAL A 24 3.53 -3.90 2.42
N ILE A 25 3.91 -2.85 3.17
CA ILE A 25 5.26 -2.28 3.14
C ILE A 25 6.06 -2.85 4.31
N PHE A 26 6.88 -3.85 4.02
CA PHE A 26 7.75 -4.47 5.02
C PHE A 26 9.13 -3.83 5.11
N THR A 27 9.59 -3.11 4.08
CA THR A 27 10.93 -2.50 4.03
C THR A 27 10.82 -1.03 3.66
N GLY A 28 11.57 -0.17 4.35
CA GLY A 28 11.55 1.28 4.15
C GLY A 28 12.46 1.75 3.02
N HIS A 29 12.27 1.24 1.80
CA HIS A 29 13.02 1.72 0.65
C HIS A 29 12.57 3.13 0.25
N HIS A 30 13.51 3.98 -0.13
CA HIS A 30 13.23 5.38 -0.50
C HIS A 30 12.24 5.51 -1.67
N HIS A 31 12.19 4.55 -2.59
CA HIS A 31 11.21 4.51 -3.68
C HIS A 31 9.76 4.53 -3.19
N TYR A 32 9.49 4.00 -2.00
CA TYR A 32 8.13 3.91 -1.46
C TYR A 32 7.65 5.22 -0.83
N LEU A 33 8.57 6.15 -0.51
CA LEU A 33 8.23 7.47 0.03
C LEU A 33 7.50 8.34 -1.00
N ALA A 34 7.68 8.06 -2.30
CA ALA A 34 7.09 8.81 -3.40
C ALA A 34 5.83 8.15 -3.98
N LEU A 35 5.23 7.19 -3.27
CA LEU A 35 4.00 6.54 -3.72
C LEU A 35 2.83 7.54 -3.72
N ASP A 36 2.31 7.84 -4.91
CA ASP A 36 1.09 8.62 -5.08
C ASP A 36 -0.16 7.76 -4.79
N PRO A 37 -0.99 8.10 -3.81
CA PRO A 37 -2.14 7.27 -3.43
C PRO A 37 -3.16 7.09 -4.57
N ALA A 38 -3.40 8.13 -5.37
CA ALA A 38 -4.40 8.05 -6.45
C ALA A 38 -3.95 7.08 -7.54
N ARG A 39 -2.67 7.13 -7.93
CA ARG A 39 -2.04 6.21 -8.88
C ARG A 39 -2.06 4.77 -8.36
N VAL A 40 -1.66 4.57 -7.10
CA VAL A 40 -1.67 3.24 -6.47
C VAL A 40 -3.10 2.68 -6.46
N LYS A 41 -4.09 3.47 -6.03
CA LYS A 41 -5.50 3.03 -6.04
C LYS A 41 -5.97 2.63 -7.44
N GLY A 42 -5.61 3.40 -8.46
CA GLY A 42 -5.94 3.11 -9.85
C GLY A 42 -5.40 1.76 -10.33
N LEU A 43 -4.17 1.41 -9.93
CA LEU A 43 -3.57 0.11 -10.25
C LEU A 43 -4.27 -1.05 -9.52
N LEU A 44 -4.60 -0.87 -8.25
CA LEU A 44 -5.28 -1.89 -7.45
C LEU A 44 -6.71 -2.15 -7.95
N GLY A 45 -7.43 -1.10 -8.36
CA GLY A 45 -8.76 -1.19 -8.98
C GLY A 45 -9.94 -1.37 -8.00
N GLY A 46 -9.68 -1.62 -6.71
CA GLY A 46 -10.72 -1.75 -5.68
C GLY A 46 -11.34 -0.42 -5.20
N GLU A 47 -12.55 -0.47 -4.66
CA GLU A 47 -13.23 0.72 -4.10
C GLU A 47 -12.50 1.27 -2.86
N ARG A 48 -12.07 0.35 -1.98
CA ARG A 48 -11.41 0.62 -0.68
C ARG A 48 -10.19 -0.29 -0.45
N PRO A 49 -9.13 -0.15 -1.25
CA PRO A 49 -7.93 -0.98 -1.09
C PRO A 49 -7.25 -0.75 0.26
N VAL A 50 -6.46 -1.73 0.70
CA VAL A 50 -5.78 -1.66 2.01
C VAL A 50 -4.30 -1.32 1.84
N VAL A 51 -3.79 -0.34 2.60
CA VAL A 51 -2.36 -0.22 2.88
C VAL A 51 -2.06 -0.70 4.28
N VAL A 52 -1.09 -1.61 4.39
CA VAL A 52 -0.45 -1.94 5.66
C VAL A 52 0.98 -1.41 5.64
N ASP A 53 1.27 -0.46 6.52
CA ASP A 53 2.58 0.17 6.63
C ASP A 53 3.30 -0.26 7.92
N GLY A 54 4.26 -1.17 7.76
CA GLY A 54 5.11 -1.64 8.85
C GLY A 54 6.35 -0.78 9.10
N ARG A 55 6.58 0.26 8.29
CA ARG A 55 7.85 1.01 8.28
C ARG A 55 7.68 2.53 8.36
N ASN A 56 6.44 3.00 8.50
CA ASN A 56 6.11 4.41 8.63
C ASN A 56 6.63 5.24 7.44
N ILE A 57 6.28 4.79 6.24
CA ILE A 57 6.74 5.31 4.96
C ILE A 57 5.68 6.16 4.28
N VAL A 58 4.41 5.74 4.31
CA VAL A 58 3.35 6.47 3.62
C VAL A 58 2.74 7.52 4.54
N ASP A 59 2.25 8.62 3.95
CA ASP A 59 1.40 9.56 4.67
C ASP A 59 0.00 8.93 4.88
N PRO A 60 -0.39 8.61 6.12
CA PRO A 60 -1.68 7.99 6.38
C PRO A 60 -2.85 8.85 5.91
N ASP A 61 -2.76 10.17 6.07
CA ASP A 61 -3.88 11.07 5.82
C ASP A 61 -4.11 11.22 4.32
N ALA A 62 -3.03 11.24 3.53
CA ALA A 62 -3.09 11.20 2.07
C ALA A 62 -3.72 9.89 1.54
N PHE A 63 -3.31 8.74 2.07
CA PHE A 63 -3.86 7.44 1.66
C PHE A 63 -5.33 7.29 2.07
N ILE A 64 -5.68 7.67 3.30
CA ILE A 64 -7.07 7.66 3.77
C ILE A 64 -7.93 8.60 2.91
N GLY A 65 -7.44 9.80 2.60
CA GLY A 65 -8.12 10.77 1.73
C GLY A 65 -8.38 10.27 0.31
N ALA A 66 -7.49 9.41 -0.22
CA ALA A 66 -7.70 8.72 -1.50
C ALA A 66 -8.68 7.52 -1.40
N GLY A 67 -9.12 7.18 -0.19
CA GLY A 67 -10.08 6.12 0.08
C GLY A 67 -9.46 4.76 0.39
N PHE A 68 -8.18 4.71 0.77
CA PHE A 68 -7.61 3.49 1.33
C PHE A 68 -8.10 3.24 2.75
N VAL A 69 -8.13 1.97 3.12
CA VAL A 69 -8.03 1.55 4.53
C VAL A 69 -6.55 1.54 4.91
N TYR A 70 -6.16 2.37 5.86
CA TYR A 70 -4.79 2.42 6.37
C TYR A 70 -4.65 1.61 7.66
N LYS A 71 -3.61 0.78 7.75
CA LYS A 71 -3.17 0.11 8.98
C LYS A 71 -1.66 0.31 9.16
N GLY A 72 -1.28 1.04 10.20
CA GLY A 72 0.12 1.29 10.54
C GLY A 72 0.53 0.64 11.85
N ILE A 73 1.72 0.05 11.91
CA ILE A 73 2.26 -0.47 13.18
C ILE A 73 2.50 0.71 14.14
N GLY A 74 1.94 0.61 15.36
CA GLY A 74 2.11 1.64 16.40
C GLY A 74 1.40 2.98 16.12
N ARG A 75 0.54 3.07 15.09
CA ARG A 75 -0.13 4.33 14.71
C ARG A 75 -1.61 4.43 15.11
N GLY A 76 -2.19 3.33 15.60
CA GLY A 76 -3.61 3.26 15.94
C GLY A 76 -4.53 3.26 14.70
N ASP A 77 -5.84 3.33 14.93
CA ASP A 77 -6.79 3.53 13.84
C ASP A 77 -6.91 5.03 13.51
N LYS A 78 -6.49 5.40 12.30
CA LYS A 78 -6.57 6.77 11.78
C LYS A 78 -7.71 6.94 10.75
N ASN A 79 -8.41 5.86 10.37
CA ASN A 79 -9.37 5.89 9.28
C ASN A 79 -10.57 6.78 9.64
N SER A 80 -10.80 7.82 8.85
CA SER A 80 -11.89 8.79 9.03
C SER A 80 -13.20 8.37 8.35
N HIS A 81 -13.18 7.28 7.57
CA HIS A 81 -14.34 6.72 6.90
C HIS A 81 -14.73 5.38 7.54
N LEU A 82 -15.99 4.98 7.35
CA LEU A 82 -16.47 3.67 7.82
C LEU A 82 -15.72 2.54 7.12
N LEU A 83 -15.12 1.66 7.93
CA LEU A 83 -14.59 0.39 7.48
C LEU A 83 -15.78 -0.56 7.28
N ARG A 84 -16.02 -0.99 6.05
CA ARG A 84 -17.03 -2.00 5.70
C ARG A 84 -16.34 -3.28 5.31
#